data_AF-A0A1H3QEQ7-F1
#
_entry.id   AF-A0A1H3QEQ7-F1
#
_cell.length_a   1.000
_cell.length_b   1.000
_cell.length_c   1.000
_cell.angle_alpha   90.00
_cell.angle_beta   90.00
_cell.angle_gamma   90.00
#
_symmetry.space_group_name_H-M   'P 1'
#
loop_
_entity.id
_entity.type
_entity.pdbx_description
1 polymer ?
#
loop_
_entity_poly.entity_id
_entity_poly.type
_entity_poly.pdbx_seq_one_letter_code
_entity_poly.pdbx_strand_id
1 'polypeptide(L)'
;MPYVDPASWENYVETGHNKGIYRKVDITYQQAHVRVRERFGKAFEYPCVYCGQQAREWSYSGCCPDVMYGDNGHGVMMYYSPNPEMYYPQCRKCHAAYDRNMADTRAAYALLKRFLGTVKAA
;
A
#
# COMPACT_ATOMS: atom_id res chain seq x y z
N MET A 1 12.37 -13.18 7.82
CA MET A 1 12.09 -13.40 6.39
C MET A 1 12.81 -12.31 5.61
N PRO A 2 13.50 -12.63 4.51
CA PRO A 2 14.49 -11.74 3.93
C PRO A 2 13.80 -10.56 3.24
N TYR A 3 14.43 -9.40 3.38
CA TYR A 3 14.26 -8.24 2.51
C TYR A 3 14.25 -8.72 1.06
N VAL A 4 13.12 -8.58 0.37
CA VAL A 4 13.08 -8.76 -1.08
C VAL A 4 13.80 -7.54 -1.67
N ASP A 5 14.74 -7.76 -2.59
CA ASP A 5 15.60 -6.75 -3.25
C ASP A 5 14.84 -5.97 -4.34
N PRO A 6 14.85 -4.61 -4.38
CA PRO A 6 14.12 -3.74 -5.34
C PRO A 6 14.02 -4.23 -6.80
N ALA A 7 15.03 -4.95 -7.30
CA ALA A 7 15.03 -5.54 -8.63
C ALA A 7 14.08 -6.74 -8.80
N SER A 8 13.66 -7.40 -7.72
CA SER A 8 12.67 -8.49 -7.72
C SER A 8 11.23 -8.02 -7.95
N TRP A 9 10.97 -6.70 -7.97
CA TRP A 9 9.67 -6.11 -8.26
C TRP A 9 9.35 -6.22 -9.76
N GLU A 10 10.36 -6.23 -10.63
CA GLU A 10 10.19 -6.46 -12.07
C GLU A 10 9.73 -7.91 -12.33
N ASN A 11 10.22 -8.88 -11.55
CA ASN A 11 9.82 -10.29 -11.66
C ASN A 11 8.47 -10.64 -11.00
N TYR A 12 7.99 -9.82 -10.05
CA TYR A 12 6.66 -9.98 -9.42
C TYR A 12 5.52 -9.66 -10.40
N VAL A 13 5.79 -8.90 -11.47
CA VAL A 13 4.83 -8.62 -12.55
C VAL A 13 4.73 -9.79 -13.54
N GLU A 14 5.80 -10.59 -13.67
CA GLU A 14 5.95 -11.58 -14.75
C GLU A 14 5.54 -13.01 -14.37
N THR A 15 5.67 -13.41 -13.10
CA THR A 15 5.52 -14.83 -12.68
C THR A 15 4.10 -15.30 -12.36
N GLY A 16 3.08 -14.54 -12.76
CA GLY A 16 1.74 -15.11 -12.94
C GLY A 16 0.84 -15.15 -11.70
N HIS A 17 0.66 -14.01 -11.03
CA HIS A 17 -0.58 -13.80 -10.26
C HIS A 17 -1.75 -13.75 -11.23
N ASN A 18 -2.54 -14.82 -11.22
CA ASN A 18 -3.90 -14.95 -11.73
C ASN A 18 -4.42 -13.67 -12.40
N LYS A 19 -4.10 -13.49 -13.69
CA LYS A 19 -4.57 -12.39 -14.55
C LYS A 19 -6.11 -12.33 -14.70
N GLY A 20 -6.86 -13.09 -13.90
CA GLY A 20 -8.29 -13.35 -14.07
C GLY A 20 -9.23 -13.05 -12.90
N ILE A 21 -8.80 -12.66 -11.68
CA ILE A 21 -9.74 -12.59 -10.53
C ILE A 21 -9.92 -11.17 -9.93
N TYR A 22 -8.91 -10.31 -9.89
CA TYR A 22 -9.06 -8.94 -9.36
C TYR A 22 -9.31 -7.89 -10.45
N ARG A 23 -10.11 -8.26 -11.46
CA ARG A 23 -10.59 -7.38 -12.53
C ARG A 23 -11.35 -6.22 -11.89
N LYS A 24 -10.69 -5.06 -11.75
CA LYS A 24 -11.26 -3.74 -11.42
C LYS A 24 -12.50 -3.83 -10.51
N VAL A 25 -12.33 -4.43 -9.34
CA VAL A 25 -13.45 -4.59 -8.41
C VAL A 25 -13.64 -3.24 -7.73
N ASP A 26 -14.79 -2.61 -7.95
CA ASP A 26 -15.20 -1.41 -7.21
C ASP A 26 -15.49 -1.79 -5.76
N ILE A 27 -14.43 -1.88 -4.96
CA ILE A 27 -14.52 -2.02 -3.51
C ILE A 27 -14.07 -0.73 -2.84
N THR A 28 -14.61 -0.46 -1.66
CA THR A 28 -14.16 0.65 -0.82
C THR A 28 -12.89 0.29 -0.05
N TYR A 29 -12.22 1.31 0.49
CA TYR A 29 -11.13 1.14 1.44
C TYR A 29 -11.48 0.16 2.58
N GLN A 30 -12.70 0.28 3.11
CA GLN A 30 -13.14 -0.56 4.21
C GLN A 30 -13.34 -2.01 3.80
N GLN A 31 -13.86 -2.25 2.60
CA GLN A 31 -13.97 -3.60 2.04
C GLN A 31 -12.60 -4.22 1.78
N ALA A 32 -11.61 -3.43 1.34
CA ALA A 32 -10.22 -3.90 1.24
C ALA A 32 -9.69 -4.38 2.61
N HIS A 33 -9.86 -3.58 3.66
CA HIS A 33 -9.47 -3.95 5.03
C HIS A 33 -10.26 -5.13 5.62
N VAL A 34 -11.50 -5.34 5.20
CA VAL A 34 -12.25 -6.57 5.52
C VAL A 34 -11.57 -7.77 4.89
N ARG A 35 -11.23 -7.73 3.59
CA ARG A 35 -10.57 -8.84 2.90
C ARG A 35 -9.22 -9.21 3.51
N VAL A 36 -8.41 -8.24 3.91
CA VAL A 36 -7.13 -8.51 4.60
C VAL A 36 -7.37 -9.29 5.89
N ARG A 37 -8.37 -8.88 6.68
CA ARG A 37 -8.73 -9.56 7.94
C ARG A 37 -9.32 -10.95 7.71
N GLU A 38 -10.11 -11.14 6.67
CA GLU A 38 -10.66 -12.46 6.32
C GLU A 38 -9.56 -13.41 5.83
N ARG A 39 -8.58 -12.89 5.07
CA ARG A 39 -7.51 -13.69 4.48
C ARG A 39 -6.42 -14.05 5.49
N PHE A 40 -5.99 -13.09 6.31
CA PHE A 40 -4.85 -13.25 7.22
C PHE A 40 -5.21 -13.17 8.70
N GLY A 41 -6.45 -12.87 9.07
CA GLY A 41 -6.80 -12.65 10.47
C GLY A 41 -6.43 -11.26 10.98
N LYS A 42 -6.33 -11.13 12.30
CA LYS A 42 -6.13 -9.84 12.98
C LYS A 42 -4.66 -9.49 12.97
N ALA A 43 -4.33 -8.23 12.70
CA ALA A 43 -2.94 -7.78 12.62
C ALA A 43 -2.12 -8.10 13.89
N PHE A 44 -2.74 -8.08 15.08
CA PHE A 44 -2.03 -8.35 16.33
C PHE A 44 -1.55 -9.79 16.52
N GLU A 45 -1.99 -10.71 15.66
CA GLU A 45 -1.51 -12.10 15.59
C GLU A 45 -0.11 -12.17 14.95
N TYR A 46 0.37 -11.05 14.39
CA TYR A 46 1.65 -10.94 13.70
C TYR A 46 2.59 -9.93 14.38
N PRO A 47 3.91 -10.15 14.31
CA PRO A 47 4.88 -9.12 14.63
C PRO A 47 4.84 -8.00 13.57
N CYS A 48 5.08 -6.77 14.01
CA CYS A 48 5.28 -5.62 13.14
C CYS A 48 6.47 -5.89 12.22
N VAL A 49 6.27 -5.73 10.91
CA VAL A 49 7.30 -6.03 9.91
C VAL A 49 8.58 -5.20 10.07
N TYR A 50 8.49 -4.00 10.67
CA TYR A 50 9.63 -3.09 10.81
C TYR A 50 10.37 -3.19 12.13
N CYS A 51 9.67 -3.46 13.24
CA CYS A 51 10.28 -3.40 14.58
C CYS A 51 10.08 -4.66 15.43
N GLY A 52 9.39 -5.68 14.91
CA GLY A 52 9.13 -6.94 15.61
C GLY A 52 8.12 -6.86 16.76
N GLN A 53 7.77 -5.67 17.24
CA GLN A 53 6.74 -5.47 18.26
C GLN A 53 5.36 -5.93 17.78
N GLN A 54 4.43 -6.26 18.67
CA GLN A 54 3.10 -6.70 18.27
C GLN A 54 2.42 -5.68 17.35
N ALA A 55 1.97 -6.13 16.17
CA ALA A 55 1.24 -5.26 15.26
C ALA A 55 -0.15 -4.91 15.81
N ARG A 56 -0.71 -3.82 15.30
CA ARG A 56 -2.06 -3.36 15.67
C ARG A 56 -2.92 -3.12 14.44
N GLU A 57 -2.30 -2.85 13.31
CA GLU A 57 -2.97 -2.41 12.08
C GLU A 57 -2.38 -3.14 10.88
N TRP A 58 -3.23 -3.34 9.87
CA TRP A 58 -2.79 -3.68 8.52
C TRP A 58 -2.56 -2.37 7.77
N SER A 59 -1.46 -2.27 7.03
CA SER A 59 -1.09 -1.06 6.29
C SER A 59 -0.76 -1.41 4.86
N TYR A 60 -1.28 -0.64 3.91
CA TYR A 60 -1.05 -0.84 2.48
C TYR A 60 0.39 -0.47 2.10
N SER A 61 1.05 -1.35 1.33
CA SER A 61 2.44 -1.21 0.92
C SER A 61 2.69 -0.07 -0.06
N GLY A 62 1.69 0.40 -0.82
CA GLY A 62 1.89 1.47 -1.80
C GLY A 62 2.55 1.04 -3.11
N CYS A 63 2.85 -0.25 -3.28
CA CYS A 63 3.66 -0.75 -4.41
C CYS A 63 2.86 -1.51 -5.49
N CYS A 64 1.52 -1.47 -5.48
CA CYS A 64 0.73 -2.27 -6.41
C CYS A 64 0.37 -1.51 -7.71
N PRO A 65 0.31 -2.20 -8.86
CA PRO A 65 -0.10 -1.60 -10.13
C PRO A 65 -1.61 -1.28 -10.20
N ASP A 66 -2.41 -1.93 -9.35
CA ASP A 66 -3.86 -1.78 -9.24
C ASP A 66 -4.26 -0.87 -8.06
N VAL A 67 -3.50 0.20 -7.85
CA VAL A 67 -3.75 1.14 -6.75
C VAL A 67 -5.10 1.84 -6.92
N MET A 68 -5.86 1.89 -5.83
CA MET A 68 -7.13 2.60 -5.72
C MET A 68 -6.99 3.81 -4.79
N TYR A 69 -7.89 4.78 -4.92
CA TYR A 69 -7.95 5.98 -4.09
C TYR A 69 -9.39 6.24 -3.65
N GLY A 70 -9.63 6.40 -2.35
CA GLY A 70 -10.99 6.43 -1.81
C GLY A 70 -11.04 6.81 -0.34
N ASP A 71 -12.24 7.09 0.14
CA ASP A 71 -12.50 7.51 1.52
C ASP A 71 -12.25 6.35 2.51
N ASN A 72 -11.57 6.65 3.61
CA ASN A 72 -11.29 5.70 4.68
C ASN A 72 -12.44 5.54 5.70
N GLY A 73 -13.65 5.99 5.40
CA GLY A 73 -14.80 6.03 6.30
C GLY A 73 -14.82 7.23 7.26
N HIS A 74 -13.83 8.12 7.21
CA HIS A 74 -13.71 9.29 8.08
C HIS A 74 -13.51 10.61 7.31
N GLY A 75 -13.82 10.65 6.01
CA GLY A 75 -13.62 11.86 5.20
C GLY A 75 -12.19 12.05 4.71
N VAL A 76 -11.29 11.09 4.98
CA VAL A 76 -9.88 11.16 4.57
C VAL A 76 -9.64 10.21 3.42
N MET A 77 -9.18 10.76 2.30
CA MET A 77 -8.87 9.98 1.11
C MET A 77 -7.53 9.27 1.25
N MET A 78 -7.53 7.96 1.07
CA MET A 78 -6.38 7.07 1.24
C MET A 78 -6.17 6.21 0.00
N TYR A 79 -4.91 5.83 -0.23
CA TYR A 79 -4.58 4.81 -1.22
C TYR A 79 -4.77 3.42 -0.63
N TYR A 80 -5.25 2.49 -1.44
CA TYR A 80 -5.48 1.09 -1.04
C TYR A 80 -5.37 0.15 -2.25
N SER A 81 -5.41 -1.16 -2.00
CA SER A 81 -5.44 -2.19 -3.03
C SER A 81 -6.56 -3.19 -2.75
N PRO A 82 -7.21 -3.73 -3.78
CA PRO A 82 -8.15 -4.83 -3.60
C PRO A 82 -7.47 -6.18 -3.30
N ASN A 83 -6.15 -6.27 -3.50
CA ASN A 83 -5.36 -7.46 -3.21
C ASN A 83 -4.86 -7.44 -1.74
N PRO A 84 -5.29 -8.41 -0.91
CA PRO A 84 -4.83 -8.51 0.48
C PRO A 84 -3.31 -8.60 0.64
N GLU A 85 -2.60 -9.20 -0.31
CA GLU A 85 -1.15 -9.43 -0.25
C GLU A 85 -0.33 -8.14 -0.31
N MET A 86 -0.98 -7.03 -0.64
CA MET A 86 -0.35 -5.71 -0.63
C MET A 86 -0.38 -5.04 0.76
N TYR A 87 -0.76 -5.76 1.82
CA TYR A 87 -0.85 -5.22 3.17
C TYR A 87 0.13 -5.90 4.13
N TYR A 88 0.74 -5.10 4.99
CA TYR A 88 1.69 -5.56 6.00
C TYR A 88 1.18 -5.31 7.42
N PRO A 89 1.48 -6.20 8.38
CA PRO A 89 1.16 -5.96 9.78
C PRO A 89 2.15 -4.95 10.37
N GLN A 90 1.63 -3.88 10.94
CA GLN A 90 2.43 -2.81 11.55
C GLN A 90 1.92 -2.45 12.95
N CYS A 91 2.84 -2.03 13.82
CA CYS A 91 2.45 -1.31 15.03
C CYS A 91 2.13 0.15 14.68
N ARG A 92 1.31 0.82 15.50
CA ARG A 92 0.85 2.19 15.24
C ARG A 92 1.97 3.20 14.99
N LYS A 93 3.08 3.07 15.72
CA LYS A 93 4.23 3.99 15.59
C LYS A 93 4.90 3.83 14.23
N CYS A 94 5.15 2.60 13.80
CA CYS A 94 5.74 2.32 12.48
C CYS A 94 4.78 2.71 11.36
N HIS A 95 3.49 2.42 11.51
CA HIS A 95 2.48 2.77 10.53
C HIS A 95 2.38 4.29 10.31
N ALA A 96 2.28 5.07 11.39
CA ALA A 96 2.23 6.53 11.29
C ALA A 96 3.52 7.14 10.71
N ALA A 97 4.69 6.55 11.01
CA ALA A 97 5.95 6.98 10.39
C ALA A 97 5.96 6.68 8.88
N TYR A 98 5.45 5.52 8.49
CA TYR A 98 5.30 5.11 7.10
C TYR A 98 4.39 6.05 6.31
N ASP A 99 3.21 6.36 6.84
CA ASP A 99 2.24 7.24 6.18
C ASP A 99 2.79 8.66 5.99
N ARG A 100 3.51 9.20 6.97
CA ARG A 100 4.20 10.50 6.84
C ARG A 100 5.24 10.48 5.72
N ASN A 101 6.10 9.46 5.69
CA ASN A 101 7.11 9.32 4.63
C ASN A 101 6.46 9.20 3.24
N MET A 102 5.33 8.50 3.13
CA MET A 102 4.58 8.39 1.89
C MET A 102 3.92 9.71 1.47
N ALA A 103 3.40 10.49 2.42
CA ALA A 103 2.87 11.82 2.16
C ALA A 103 3.96 12.77 1.65
N ASP A 104 5.12 12.79 2.30
CA ASP A 104 6.27 13.61 1.92
C ASP A 104 6.78 13.22 0.52
N THR A 105 6.91 11.93 0.25
CA THR A 105 7.32 11.42 -1.08
C THR A 105 6.34 11.84 -2.17
N ARG A 106 5.03 11.78 -1.92
CA ARG A 106 4.00 12.22 -2.87
C ARG A 106 4.03 13.73 -3.09
N ALA A 107 4.23 14.52 -2.03
CA ALA A 107 4.39 15.96 -2.14
C ALA A 107 5.62 16.33 -2.98
N ALA A 108 6.76 15.68 -2.71
CA ALA A 108 7.99 15.85 -3.48
C ALA A 108 7.81 15.47 -4.95
N TYR A 109 7.18 14.33 -5.24
CA TYR A 109 6.88 13.90 -6.61
C TYR A 109 5.95 14.89 -7.34
N ALA A 110 4.91 15.41 -6.66
CA ALA A 110 4.02 16.42 -7.23
C ALA A 110 4.76 17.72 -7.57
N LEU A 111 5.67 18.17 -6.71
CA LEU A 111 6.54 19.33 -6.97
C LEU A 111 7.49 19.09 -8.14
N LEU A 112 8.17 17.94 -8.17
CA LEU A 112 9.05 17.54 -9.27
C LEU A 112 8.28 17.49 -10.60
N LYS A 113 7.08 16.89 -10.62
CA LYS A 113 6.27 16.79 -11.84
C LYS A 113 5.82 18.16 -12.35
N ARG A 114 5.53 19.12 -11.46
CA ARG A 114 5.25 20.51 -11.84
C ARG A 114 6.48 21.16 -12.46
N PHE A 115 7.64 21.03 -11.83
CA PHE A 115 8.91 21.58 -12.31
C PHE A 115 9.31 20.97 -13.67
N LEU A 116 9.29 19.65 -13.80
CA LEU A 116 9.60 18.94 -15.04
C LEU A 116 8.56 19.16 -16.15
N GLY A 117 7.30 19.40 -15.78
CA GLY A 117 6.25 19.80 -16.71
C GLY A 117 6.46 21.21 -17.28
N THR A 118 7.00 22.13 -16.48
CA THR A 118 7.33 23.50 -16.94
C THR A 118 8.54 23.57 -17.86
N VAL A 119 9.52 22.65 -17.76
CA VAL A 119 10.68 22.63 -18.69
C VAL A 119 10.39 21.98 -20.04
N LYS A 120 9.35 21.13 -20.16
CA LYS A 120 8.95 20.53 -21.46
C LYS A 120 8.08 21.45 -22.34
N ALA A 121 7.66 22.61 -21.82
CA ALA A 121 6.78 23.56 -22.50
C ALA A 121 7.53 24.78 -23.07
N ALA A 122 8.86 24.71 -23.22
CA ALA A 122 9.72 25.77 -23.74
C ALA A 122 10.41 25.35 -25.04
#